data_AF-A0A933AKG6-F1
#
_entry.id   AF-A0A933AKG6-F1
#
_cell.length_a   1.000
_cell.length_b   1.000
_cell.length_c   1.000
_cell.angle_alpha   90.00
_cell.angle_beta   90.00
_cell.angle_gamma   90.00
#
_symmetry.space_group_name_H-M   'P 1'
#
loop_
_entity.id
_entity.type
_entity.pdbx_description
1 polymer ?
#
loop_
_entity_poly.entity_id
_entity_poly.type
_entity_poly.pdbx_seq_one_letter_code
_entity_poly.pdbx_strand_id
1 'polypeptide(L)'
;MAQLTLTALPNIPLIQPGDDLCAIILKSLAEAGVQLQENDLLIVAQKIVSKAEGRLVRLSDVIPSARALELAEALQKDPRHVEVILQET
;
A
#
# COMPACT_ATOMS: atom_id res chain seq x y z
N MET A 1 -18.13 24.45 19.37
CA MET A 1 -16.96 24.38 18.46
C MET A 1 -16.81 22.93 18.04
N ALA A 2 -16.48 22.64 16.79
CA ALA A 2 -16.20 21.27 16.36
C ALA A 2 -14.76 20.88 16.74
N GLN A 3 -14.57 19.63 17.17
CA GLN A 3 -13.26 19.06 17.52
C GLN A 3 -12.92 17.94 16.53
N LEU A 4 -11.66 17.89 16.09
CA LEU A 4 -11.12 16.80 15.28
C LEU A 4 -10.02 16.11 16.09
N THR A 5 -10.08 14.78 16.15
CA THR A 5 -9.07 13.93 16.79
C THR A 5 -8.48 13.00 15.74
N LEU A 6 -7.15 12.89 15.72
CA LEU A 6 -6.42 11.98 14.84
C LEU A 6 -5.58 11.05 15.72
N THR A 7 -5.81 9.75 15.61
CA THR A 7 -5.10 8.74 16.41
C THR A 7 -4.37 7.77 15.49
N ALA A 8 -3.05 7.73 15.62
CA ALA A 8 -2.24 6.72 14.93
C ALA A 8 -2.34 5.37 15.65
N LEU A 9 -2.56 4.32 14.88
CA LEU A 9 -2.63 2.95 15.39
C LEU A 9 -1.21 2.39 15.62
N PRO A 10 -0.84 1.96 16.85
CA PRO A 10 0.49 1.50 17.18
C PRO A 10 0.76 0.07 16.66
N ASN A 11 2.03 -0.32 16.58
CA ASN A 11 2.44 -1.72 16.39
C ASN A 11 1.87 -2.43 15.14
N ILE A 12 1.50 -1.68 14.09
CA ILE A 12 1.20 -2.28 12.79
C ILE A 12 2.48 -2.93 12.24
N PRO A 13 2.50 -4.24 11.97
CA PRO A 13 3.69 -4.94 11.53
C PRO A 13 4.04 -4.62 10.07
N LEU A 14 5.19 -5.12 9.62
CA LEU A 14 5.52 -5.14 8.20
C LEU A 14 4.60 -6.13 7.47
N ILE A 15 3.59 -5.60 6.78
CA ILE A 15 2.61 -6.42 6.05
C ILE A 15 3.26 -7.28 4.97
N GLN A 16 2.84 -8.54 4.93
CA GLN A 16 3.22 -9.57 3.99
C GLN A 16 2.01 -10.01 3.13
N PRO A 17 2.26 -10.64 1.96
CA PRO A 17 1.19 -11.25 1.18
C PRO A 17 0.38 -12.26 1.99
N GLY A 18 -0.95 -12.14 1.94
CA GLY A 18 -1.88 -13.00 2.65
C GLY A 18 -2.22 -12.58 4.09
N ASP A 19 -1.61 -11.51 4.62
CA ASP A 19 -1.94 -11.01 5.95
C ASP A 19 -3.41 -10.54 6.04
N ASP A 20 -4.09 -10.91 7.12
CA ASP A 20 -5.42 -10.39 7.45
C ASP A 20 -5.30 -8.99 8.06
N LEU A 21 -5.48 -7.97 7.22
CA LEU A 21 -5.42 -6.57 7.65
C LEU A 21 -6.49 -6.21 8.68
N CYS A 22 -7.69 -6.82 8.60
CA CYS A 22 -8.75 -6.56 9.56
C CYS A 22 -8.34 -7.03 10.95
N ALA A 23 -7.83 -8.27 11.07
CA ALA A 23 -7.36 -8.80 12.34
C ALA A 23 -6.20 -7.97 12.92
N ILE A 24 -5.26 -7.53 12.08
CA ILE A 24 -4.13 -6.70 12.48
C ILE A 24 -4.60 -5.33 13.01
N ILE A 25 -5.52 -4.68 12.29
CA ILE A 25 -6.05 -3.36 12.67
C ILE A 25 -6.85 -3.47 13.98
N LEU A 26 -7.71 -4.49 14.14
CA LEU A 26 -8.47 -4.72 15.36
C LEU A 26 -7.56 -4.95 16.58
N LYS A 27 -6.48 -5.70 16.41
CA LYS A 27 -5.48 -5.89 17.46
C LYS A 27 -4.82 -4.55 17.87
N SER A 28 -4.43 -3.75 16.89
CA SER A 28 -3.81 -2.45 17.14
C SER A 28 -4.75 -1.44 17.82
N LEU A 29 -6.03 -1.42 17.42
CA LEU A 29 -7.09 -0.65 18.09
C LEU A 29 -7.23 -1.03 19.57
N ALA A 30 -7.24 -2.34 19.86
CA ALA A 30 -7.32 -2.84 21.23
C ALA A 30 -6.09 -2.43 22.06
N GLU A 31 -4.87 -2.53 21.50
CA GLU A 31 -3.63 -2.08 22.16
C GLU A 31 -3.60 -0.56 22.41
N ALA A 32 -4.19 0.23 21.51
CA ALA A 32 -4.33 1.67 21.67
C ALA A 32 -5.42 2.08 22.67
N GLY A 33 -6.24 1.13 23.15
CA GLY A 33 -7.43 1.44 23.94
C GLY A 33 -8.49 2.23 23.16
N VAL A 34 -8.49 2.12 21.84
CA VAL A 34 -9.42 2.84 20.96
C VAL A 34 -10.58 1.92 20.58
N GLN A 35 -11.79 2.37 20.87
CA GLN A 35 -13.01 1.76 20.38
C GLN A 35 -13.59 2.64 19.27
N LEU A 36 -13.78 2.07 18.08
CA LEU A 36 -14.40 2.79 16.96
C LEU A 36 -15.86 3.12 17.31
N GLN A 37 -16.25 4.35 17.04
CA GLN A 37 -17.60 4.86 17.24
C GLN A 37 -18.30 5.08 15.90
N GLU A 38 -19.61 5.25 15.95
CA GLU A 38 -20.38 5.64 14.78
C GLU A 38 -19.85 6.98 14.22
N ASN A 39 -19.66 7.04 12.91
CA ASN A 39 -19.06 8.16 12.16
C ASN A 39 -17.54 8.32 12.27
N ASP A 40 -16.82 7.41 12.93
CA ASP A 40 -15.36 7.36 12.83
C ASP A 40 -14.91 6.97 11.42
N LEU A 41 -13.76 7.51 11.02
CA LEU A 41 -13.10 7.19 9.76
C LEU A 41 -11.82 6.41 10.01
N LEU A 42 -11.76 5.19 9.48
CA LEU A 42 -10.54 4.41 9.42
C LEU A 42 -9.79 4.74 8.12
N ILE A 43 -8.63 5.38 8.23
CA ILE A 43 -7.80 5.76 7.09
C ILE A 43 -6.66 4.76 6.96
N VAL A 44 -6.58 4.11 5.80
CA VAL A 44 -5.55 3.12 5.49
C VAL A 44 -4.76 3.55 4.26
N ALA A 45 -3.43 3.55 4.36
CA ALA A 45 -2.57 3.79 3.21
C ALA A 45 -2.62 2.60 2.24
N GLN A 46 -2.82 2.86 0.95
CA GLN A 46 -2.97 1.84 -0.09
C GLN A 46 -1.82 0.81 -0.12
N LYS A 47 -0.58 1.21 0.23
CA LYS A 47 0.59 0.31 0.25
C LYS A 47 0.39 -0.94 1.10
N ILE A 48 -0.29 -0.86 2.26
CA ILE A 48 -0.49 -2.05 3.09
C ILE A 48 -1.51 -3.01 2.48
N VAL A 49 -2.54 -2.47 1.82
CA VAL A 49 -3.53 -3.24 1.08
C VAL A 49 -2.87 -3.98 -0.07
N SER A 50 -2.09 -3.28 -0.90
CA SER A 50 -1.38 -3.92 -2.03
C SER A 50 -0.37 -4.99 -1.59
N LYS A 51 0.24 -4.84 -0.41
CA LYS A 51 1.12 -5.88 0.16
C LYS A 51 0.33 -7.12 0.58
N ALA A 52 -0.77 -6.95 1.32
CA ALA A 52 -1.63 -8.05 1.74
C ALA A 52 -2.22 -8.80 0.54
N GLU A 53 -2.59 -8.08 -0.51
CA GLU A 53 -3.09 -8.65 -1.78
C GLU A 53 -2.00 -9.29 -2.66
N GLY A 54 -0.73 -9.27 -2.24
CA GLY A 54 0.36 -9.89 -2.99
C GLY A 54 0.74 -9.16 -4.29
N ARG A 55 0.45 -7.86 -4.41
CA ARG A 55 0.74 -7.03 -5.61
C ARG A 55 2.21 -6.62 -5.74
N LEU A 56 3.14 -7.40 -5.19
CA LEU A 56 4.57 -7.13 -5.30
C LEU A 56 5.13 -7.73 -6.58
N VAL A 57 5.86 -6.93 -7.35
CA VAL A 57 6.54 -7.36 -8.57
C VAL A 57 8.06 -7.27 -8.35
N ARG A 58 8.77 -8.34 -8.68
CA ARG A 58 10.24 -8.31 -8.76
C ARG A 58 10.64 -7.74 -10.10
N LEU A 59 11.31 -6.58 -10.10
CA LEU A 59 11.76 -5.97 -11.35
C LEU A 59 12.72 -6.86 -12.16
N SER A 60 13.45 -7.78 -11.52
CA SER A 60 14.29 -8.77 -12.20
C SER A 60 13.52 -9.68 -13.16
N ASP A 61 12.22 -9.86 -12.90
CA ASP A 61 11.37 -10.82 -13.62
C ASP A 61 10.59 -10.12 -14.75
N VAL A 62 10.78 -8.80 -14.92
CA VAL A 62 10.07 -7.96 -15.88
C VAL A 62 10.89 -7.80 -17.16
N ILE A 63 10.26 -8.06 -18.31
CA ILE A 63 10.83 -7.84 -19.64
C ILE A 63 10.22 -6.56 -20.21
N PRO A 64 11.00 -5.47 -20.38
CA PRO A 64 10.46 -4.22 -20.91
C PRO A 64 10.02 -4.33 -22.38
N SER A 65 8.86 -3.75 -22.69
CA SER A 65 8.41 -3.56 -24.06
C SER A 65 9.20 -2.46 -24.79
N ALA A 66 9.11 -2.41 -26.12
CA ALA A 66 9.68 -1.32 -26.91
C ALA A 66 9.18 0.06 -26.44
N ARG A 67 7.90 0.15 -26.04
CA ARG A 67 7.31 1.38 -25.53
C ARG A 67 7.90 1.77 -24.17
N ALA A 68 8.11 0.80 -23.27
CA ALA A 68 8.74 1.06 -21.98
C ALA A 68 10.19 1.52 -22.13
N LEU A 69 10.95 0.97 -23.07
CA LEU A 69 12.32 1.39 -23.36
C LEU A 69 12.38 2.85 -23.86
N GLU A 70 11.55 3.20 -24.84
CA GLU A 70 11.44 4.56 -25.38
C GLU A 70 11.11 5.59 -24.28
N LEU A 71 10.10 5.28 -23.46
CA LEU A 71 9.69 6.17 -22.36
C LEU A 71 10.74 6.25 -21.25
N ALA A 72 11.39 5.14 -20.92
CA ALA A 72 12.42 5.09 -19.89
C ALA A 72 13.65 5.94 -20.23
N GLU A 73 14.03 6.00 -21.50
CA GLU A 73 15.09 6.89 -21.98
C GLU A 73 14.72 8.36 -21.76
N ALA A 74 13.52 8.76 -22.22
CA ALA A 74 13.04 10.14 -22.07
C ALA A 74 12.87 10.55 -20.59
N LEU A 75 12.44 9.63 -19.73
CA LEU A 75 12.16 9.88 -18.31
C LEU A 75 13.37 9.60 -17.39
N GLN A 76 14.46 9.07 -17.92
CA GLN A 76 15.63 8.60 -17.17
C GLN A 76 15.24 7.65 -16.02
N LYS A 77 14.42 6.65 -16.34
CA LYS A 77 13.93 5.63 -15.39
C LYS A 77 14.40 4.23 -15.80
N ASP A 78 14.27 3.29 -14.87
CA ASP A 78 14.46 1.87 -15.19
C ASP A 78 13.33 1.41 -16.13
N PRO A 79 13.64 0.86 -17.32
CA PRO A 79 12.61 0.42 -18.26
C PRO A 79 11.71 -0.69 -17.70
N ARG A 80 12.20 -1.49 -16.74
CA ARG A 80 11.41 -2.52 -16.05
C ARG A 80 10.37 -1.90 -15.12
N HIS A 81 10.70 -0.78 -14.49
CA HIS A 81 9.74 -0.02 -13.69
C HIS A 81 8.67 0.61 -14.60
N VAL A 82 9.10 1.26 -15.68
CA VAL A 82 8.17 1.86 -16.65
C VAL A 82 7.21 0.81 -17.21
N GLU A 83 7.71 -0.38 -17.55
CA GLU A 83 6.87 -1.50 -17.99
C GLU A 83 5.80 -1.86 -16.96
N VAL A 84 6.14 -1.99 -15.67
CA VAL A 84 5.15 -2.27 -14.62
C VAL A 84 4.08 -1.18 -14.54
N ILE A 85 4.45 0.09 -14.70
CA ILE A 85 3.47 1.20 -14.73
C ILE A 85 2.52 1.05 -15.92
N LEU A 86 3.04 0.74 -17.11
CA LEU A 86 2.24 0.59 -18.33
C LEU A 86 1.28 -0.60 -18.28
N GLN A 87 1.58 -1.63 -17.47
CA GLN A 87 0.71 -2.78 -17.27
C GLN A 87 -0.46 -2.50 -16.30
N GLU A 88 -0.43 -1.38 -15.58
CA GLU A 88 -1.45 -0.98 -14.61
C GLU A 88 -2.36 0.16 -15.15
N THR A 89 -2.26 0.47 -16.45
CA THR A 89 -3.13 1.41 -17.20
C THR A 89 -4.01 0.67 -18.20
#